data_AF-A0A6V7JUV8-F1
#
_entry.id   AF-A0A6V7JUV8-F1
#
_cell.length_a   1.000
_cell.length_b   1.000
_cell.length_c   1.000
_cell.angle_alpha   90.00
_cell.angle_beta   90.00
_cell.angle_gamma   90.00
#
_symmetry.space_group_name_H-M   'P 1'
#
loop_
_entity.id
_entity.type
_entity.pdbx_description
1 polymer ?
#
loop_
_entity_poly.entity_id
_entity_poly.type
_entity_poly.pdbx_seq_one_letter_code
_entity_poly.pdbx_strand_id
1 'polypeptide(L)' 'LDPAEPHFSNTSPLVRLDPTDADFVTAIHTDSSPFMTGGLGISQPVGHIDFYPNGGKNQPGCNDGVLNAIALERGSFVR' A
#
# COMPACT_ATOMS: atom_id res chain seq x y z
N LEU A 1 -4.43 5.37 3.74
CA LEU A 1 -3.31 5.95 2.96
C LEU A 1 -2.32 4.82 2.73
N ASP A 2 -2.09 4.46 1.47
CA ASP A 2 -1.31 3.31 0.97
C ASP A 2 -1.46 2.02 1.80
N PRO A 3 -2.65 1.40 1.82
CA PRO A 3 -2.91 0.22 2.63
C PRO A 3 -1.97 -0.93 2.25
N ALA A 4 -1.47 -1.70 3.22
CA ALA A 4 -0.47 -2.73 2.96
C ALA A 4 -0.99 -3.88 2.07
N GLU A 5 -0.18 -4.37 1.12
CA GLU A 5 -0.47 -5.58 0.34
C GLU A 5 -0.20 -6.87 1.14
N PRO A 6 0.96 -7.05 1.81
CA PRO A 6 1.30 -8.31 2.44
C PRO A 6 0.31 -8.66 3.54
N HIS A 7 -0.21 -9.89 3.50
CA HIS A 7 -1.24 -10.42 4.42
C HIS A 7 -2.65 -9.80 4.34
N PHE A 8 -2.89 -8.80 3.48
CA PHE A 8 -4.22 -8.18 3.32
C PHE A 8 -4.78 -8.29 1.89
N SER A 9 -3.92 -8.42 0.89
CA SER A 9 -4.34 -8.63 -0.50
C SER A 9 -5.11 -9.93 -0.67
N ASN A 10 -6.24 -9.87 -1.38
CA ASN A 10 -7.17 -10.98 -1.60
C ASN A 10 -7.72 -11.66 -0.33
N THR A 11 -7.62 -11.03 0.84
CA THR A 11 -8.29 -11.53 2.05
C THR A 11 -9.76 -11.12 2.07
N SER A 12 -10.53 -11.77 2.95
CA SER A 12 -11.90 -11.36 3.27
C SER A 12 -11.97 -9.87 3.61
N PRO A 13 -13.03 -9.13 3.21
CA PRO A 13 -13.30 -7.76 3.64
C PRO A 13 -13.20 -7.56 5.16
N LEU A 14 -13.48 -8.59 5.96
CA LEU A 14 -13.35 -8.53 7.42
C LEU A 14 -11.90 -8.32 7.91
N VAL A 15 -10.91 -8.69 7.11
CA VAL A 15 -9.48 -8.69 7.48
C VAL A 15 -8.74 -7.46 6.95
N ARG A 16 -9.26 -6.82 5.92
CA ARG A 16 -8.63 -5.71 5.20
C ARG A 16 -9.50 -4.46 5.28
N LEU A 17 -8.96 -3.33 4.86
CA LEU A 17 -9.77 -2.15 4.60
C LEU A 17 -10.83 -2.48 3.52
N ASP A 18 -12.06 -2.05 3.75
CA ASP A 18 -13.19 -2.22 2.84
C ASP A 18 -14.14 -1.01 2.88
N PRO A 19 -14.90 -0.73 1.80
CA PRO A 19 -15.87 0.36 1.81
C PRO A 19 -16.90 0.25 2.94
N THR A 20 -17.22 -0.95 3.44
CA THR A 20 -18.21 -1.11 4.52
C THR A 20 -17.72 -0.63 5.90
N ASP A 21 -16.44 -0.31 6.05
CA ASP A 21 -15.84 0.03 7.35
C ASP A 21 -16.23 1.43 7.85
N ALA A 22 -16.76 2.29 6.99
CA ALA A 22 -17.25 3.63 7.34
C ALA A 22 -18.30 4.14 6.33
N ASP A 23 -19.00 5.24 6.68
CA ASP A 23 -19.94 5.91 5.77
C ASP A 23 -19.30 6.31 4.43
N PHE A 24 -18.01 6.65 4.46
CA PHE A 24 -17.21 6.92 3.28
C PHE A 24 -15.74 6.63 3.55
N VAL A 25 -15.13 5.87 2.63
CA VAL A 25 -13.73 5.43 2.70
C VAL A 25 -13.06 5.86 1.42
N THR A 26 -11.92 6.53 1.53
CA THR A 26 -11.06 6.82 0.38
C THR A 26 -9.67 6.28 0.64
N ALA A 27 -9.11 5.66 -0.39
CA ALA A 27 -7.74 5.16 -0.37
C ALA A 27 -6.90 5.91 -1.40
N ILE A 28 -5.62 6.10 -1.07
CA ILE A 28 -4.62 6.65 -1.98
C ILE A 28 -3.54 5.58 -2.06
N HIS A 29 -3.26 5.09 -3.26
CA HIS A 29 -2.31 4.03 -3.54
C HIS A 29 -1.07 4.65 -4.18
N THR A 30 0.06 4.58 -3.49
CA THR A 30 1.30 5.24 -3.92
C THR A 30 2.39 4.26 -4.30
N ASP A 31 2.39 3.06 -3.72
CA ASP A 31 3.38 2.00 -3.95
C ASP A 31 2.72 0.63 -4.20
N SER A 32 1.74 0.61 -5.10
CA SER A 32 0.93 -0.57 -5.44
C SER A 32 1.54 -1.48 -6.52
N SER A 33 2.86 -1.46 -6.67
CA SER A 33 3.57 -2.48 -7.44
C SER A 33 3.47 -3.84 -6.71
N PRO A 34 3.49 -4.99 -7.42
CA PRO A 34 3.44 -6.28 -6.74
C PRO A 34 4.51 -6.41 -5.66
N PHE A 35 4.17 -6.99 -4.52
CA PHE A 35 5.11 -7.22 -3.42
C PHE A 35 6.41 -7.91 -3.84
N MET A 36 6.33 -8.87 -4.78
CA MET A 36 7.50 -9.57 -5.32
C MET A 36 8.46 -8.66 -6.12
N THR A 37 7.96 -7.52 -6.60
CA THR A 37 8.75 -6.48 -7.29
C THR A 37 9.11 -5.31 -6.38
N GLY A 38 8.81 -5.42 -5.08
CA GLY A 38 9.20 -4.45 -4.07
C GLY A 38 8.19 -3.35 -3.77
N GLY A 39 6.94 -3.46 -4.23
CA GLY A 39 5.88 -2.56 -3.74
C GLY A 39 5.31 -3.03 -2.41
N LEU A 40 4.87 -2.11 -1.56
CA LEU A 40 4.32 -2.45 -0.24
C LEU A 40 2.81 -2.23 -0.15
N GLY A 41 2.26 -1.40 -1.04
CA GLY A 41 0.85 -1.03 -1.08
C GLY A 41 -0.02 -2.02 -1.84
N ILE A 42 -1.26 -2.17 -1.40
CA ILE A 42 -2.26 -3.01 -2.03
C ILE A 42 -2.67 -2.38 -3.37
N SER A 43 -2.79 -3.18 -4.44
CA SER A 43 -3.26 -2.69 -5.74
C SER A 43 -4.77 -2.79 -5.90
N GLN A 44 -5.41 -3.72 -5.19
CA GLN A 44 -6.86 -3.89 -5.24
C GLN A 44 -7.56 -2.66 -4.63
N PRO A 45 -8.68 -2.19 -5.21
CA PRO A 45 -9.49 -1.14 -4.61
C PRO A 45 -10.05 -1.59 -3.26
N VAL A 46 -10.00 -0.70 -2.28
CA VAL A 46 -10.49 -0.95 -0.90
C VAL A 46 -11.34 0.20 -0.37
N GLY A 47 -11.51 1.28 -1.13
CA GLY A 47 -12.35 2.41 -0.79
C GLY A 47 -13.60 2.53 -1.67
N HIS A 48 -14.42 3.52 -1.33
CA HIS A 48 -15.46 4.02 -2.22
C HIS A 48 -14.83 4.80 -3.39
N ILE A 49 -13.71 5.47 -3.13
CA ILE A 49 -12.87 6.12 -4.13
C ILE A 49 -11.40 5.80 -3.85
N ASP A 50 -10.74 5.22 -4.85
CA ASP A 50 -9.33 4.83 -4.81
C ASP A 50 -8.54 5.70 -5.79
N PHE A 51 -7.60 6.48 -5.26
CA PHE A 51 -6.73 7.36 -6.04
C PHE A 51 -5.39 6.68 -6.30
N TYR A 52 -4.94 6.70 -7.55
CA TYR A 52 -3.66 6.13 -7.99
C TYR A 52 -2.79 7.24 -8.61
N PRO A 53 -2.26 8.18 -7.79
CA PRO A 53 -1.37 9.23 -8.29
C PRO A 53 -0.18 8.62 -9.04
N ASN A 54 0.13 9.17 -10.22
CA ASN A 54 1.22 8.67 -11.08
C ASN A 54 1.08 7.16 -11.43
N GLY A 55 -0.16 6.67 -11.54
CA GLY A 55 -0.45 5.25 -11.77
C GLY A 55 -0.29 4.36 -10.53
N GLY A 56 -0.07 4.97 -9.35
CA GLY A 56 -0.02 4.34 -8.04
C GLY A 56 1.20 3.49 -7.76
N LYS A 57 2.29 3.66 -8.53
CA LYS A 57 3.50 2.82 -8.44
C LYS A 57 4.75 3.64 -8.17
N ASN A 58 5.29 4.28 -9.22
CA ASN A 58 6.55 5.02 -9.11
C ASN A 58 6.25 6.50 -8.88
N GLN A 59 6.33 6.94 -7.63
CA GLN A 59 6.12 8.34 -7.30
C GLN A 59 7.36 9.19 -7.62
N PRO A 60 7.18 10.42 -8.14
CA PRO A 60 8.30 11.33 -8.37
C PRO A 60 9.12 11.58 -7.09
N GLY A 61 10.44 11.40 -7.18
CA GLY A 61 11.37 11.56 -6.06
C GLY A 61 11.65 10.29 -5.25
N CYS A 62 10.91 9.20 -5.47
CA CYS A 62 11.15 7.91 -4.84
C CYS A 62 12.02 7.01 -5.74
N ASN A 63 13.34 7.23 -5.71
CA ASN A 63 14.30 6.44 -6.50
C ASN A 63 14.92 5.27 -5.73
N ASP A 64 14.70 5.24 -4.42
CA ASP A 64 15.22 4.22 -3.52
C ASP A 64 14.18 3.12 -3.30
N GLY A 65 14.60 1.87 -3.44
CA GLY A 65 13.74 0.72 -3.17
C GLY A 65 13.57 0.44 -1.68
N VAL A 66 12.65 -0.47 -1.34
CA VAL A 66 12.33 -0.88 0.04
C VAL A 66 13.56 -1.26 0.87
N LEU A 67 14.56 -1.90 0.27
CA LEU A 67 15.80 -2.27 0.98
C LEU A 67 16.58 -1.05 1.49
N ASN A 68 16.62 0.04 0.72
CA ASN A 68 17.25 1.28 1.16
C ASN A 68 16.42 1.92 2.29
N ALA A 69 15.09 1.90 2.20
CA ALA A 69 14.23 2.37 3.28
C ALA A 69 14.47 1.59 4.59
N ILE A 70 14.54 0.25 4.52
CA ILE A 70 14.83 -0.61 5.69
C ILE A 70 16.23 -0.33 6.27
N ALA A 71 17.22 -0.14 5.41
CA ALA A 71 18.58 0.17 5.84
C ALA A 71 18.66 1.53 6.56
N LEU A 72 17.93 2.54 6.06
CA LEU A 72 17.82 3.88 6.66
C LEU A 72 17.08 3.86 8.01
N GLU A 73 16.05 3.03 8.13
CA GLU A 73 15.25 2.81 9.34
C GLU A 73 15.99 2.01 10.44
N ARG A 74 17.26 1.61 10.21
CA ARG A 74 18.08 0.81 11.15
C ARG A 74 17.39 -0.47 11.64
N GLY A 75 16.65 -1.16 10.77
CA GLY A 75 16.14 -2.50 11.04
C GLY A 75 14.90 -2.58 11.96
N SER A 76 14.11 -1.51 12.07
CA SER A 76 12.85 -1.54 12.84
C SER A 76 11.71 -2.25 12.09
N PHE A 77 11.90 -3.54 11.78
CA PHE A 77 10.79 -4.44 11.44
C PHE A 77 10.33 -5.26 12.67
N VAL A 78 11.04 -5.13 13.80
CA VAL A 78 10.77 -5.86 15.06
C VAL A 78 10.90 -4.90 16.27
N ARG A 79 10.23 -3.75 16.23
CA ARG A 79 10.00 -2.95 17.43
C ARG A 79 8.54 -2.53 17.55
#